data_AF-A0A354C612-F1
#
_entry.id   AF-A0A354C612-F1
#
_cell.length_a   1.000
_cell.length_b   1.000
_cell.length_c   1.000
_cell.angle_alpha   90.00
_cell.angle_beta   90.00
_cell.angle_gamma   90.00
#
_symmetry.space_group_name_H-M   'P 1'
#
loop_
_entity.id
_entity.type
_entity.pdbx_description
1 polymer ?
#
loop_
_entity_poly.entity_id
_entity_poly.type
_entity_poly.pdbx_seq_one_letter_code
_entity_poly.pdbx_strand_id
1 'polypeptide(L)'
;SQFHHLLRIERKRTSRSKKSFLLTLLDFSALEGGKHYGYMLEKTKEILISCTRETDLLGWYENRKIMGIIFTEMVKVDKKSIETISRKIYKKLSDNFTTELANQIVMSPHVFGGLEDNEKLLVKVP
;
A
#
# COMPACT_ATOMS: atom_id res chain seq x y z
N SER A 1 -7.41 8.09 -12.40
CA SER A 1 -8.06 8.22 -11.08
C SER A 1 -7.42 9.38 -10.30
N GLN A 2 -8.09 9.90 -9.26
CA GLN A 2 -7.53 10.90 -8.34
C GLN A 2 -6.22 10.40 -7.70
N PHE A 3 -6.14 9.12 -7.37
CA PHE A 3 -4.96 8.50 -6.79
C PHE A 3 -3.72 8.57 -7.70
N HIS A 4 -3.84 8.27 -9.01
CA HIS A 4 -2.71 8.40 -9.94
C HIS A 4 -2.23 9.85 -10.08
N HIS A 5 -3.14 10.82 -10.00
CA HIS A 5 -2.77 12.24 -10.02
C HIS A 5 -1.93 12.59 -8.78
N LEU A 6 -2.37 12.17 -7.59
CA LEU A 6 -1.64 12.34 -6.33
C LEU A 6 -0.27 11.64 -6.38
N LEU A 7 -0.20 10.41 -6.87
CA LEU A 7 1.06 9.69 -7.06
C LEU A 7 2.03 10.45 -7.99
N ARG A 8 1.52 11.03 -9.08
CA ARG A 8 2.33 11.85 -10.00
C ARG A 8 2.85 13.11 -9.33
N ILE A 9 2.05 13.74 -8.47
CA ILE A 9 2.49 14.90 -7.67
C ILE A 9 3.60 14.49 -6.72
N GLU A 10 3.44 13.39 -5.98
CA GLU A 10 4.43 12.96 -4.99
C GLU A 10 5.76 12.59 -5.65
N ARG A 11 5.73 11.87 -6.79
CA ARG A 11 6.93 11.61 -7.59
C ARG A 11 7.68 12.89 -7.99
N LYS A 12 6.95 13.95 -8.36
CA LYS A 12 7.55 15.26 -8.68
C LYS A 12 8.10 15.98 -7.45
N ARG A 13 7.48 15.83 -6.28
CA ARG A 13 7.99 16.41 -5.02
C ARG A 13 9.30 15.75 -4.64
N THR A 14 9.36 14.42 -4.69
CA THR A 14 10.55 13.63 -4.39
C THR A 14 11.70 13.89 -5.33
N SER A 15 11.46 14.05 -6.64
CA SER A 15 12.53 14.40 -7.58
C SER A 15 13.18 15.75 -7.28
N ARG A 16 12.46 16.68 -6.64
CA ARG A 16 12.95 18.02 -6.26
C ARG A 16 13.62 18.02 -4.89
N SER A 17 13.02 17.34 -3.90
CA SER A 17 13.45 17.36 -2.51
C SER A 17 14.51 16.30 -2.18
N LYS A 18 14.69 15.31 -3.05
CA LYS A 18 15.45 14.07 -2.82
C LYS A 18 14.98 13.25 -1.61
N LYS A 19 13.81 13.57 -1.03
CA LYS A 19 13.20 12.77 0.04
C LYS A 19 12.45 11.59 -0.56
N SER A 20 12.76 10.39 -0.10
CA SER A 20 12.07 9.19 -0.56
C SER A 20 10.67 9.07 0.03
N PHE A 21 9.80 8.40 -0.70
CA PHE A 21 8.47 7.98 -0.22
C PHE A 21 8.21 6.53 -0.59
N LEU A 22 7.24 5.91 0.09
CA LEU A 22 6.86 4.52 -0.14
C LEU A 22 5.44 4.46 -0.71
N LEU A 23 5.27 3.76 -1.83
CA LEU A 23 3.97 3.33 -2.33
C LEU A 23 3.79 1.85 -1.99
N THR A 24 2.74 1.48 -1.27
CA THR A 24 2.35 0.08 -1.07
C THR A 24 1.08 -0.22 -1.84
N LEU A 25 1.13 -1.24 -2.70
CA LEU A 25 -0.02 -1.73 -3.44
C LEU A 25 -0.55 -3.01 -2.80
N LEU A 26 -1.86 -3.09 -2.64
CA LEU A 26 -2.60 -4.28 -2.19
C LEU A 26 -3.45 -4.77 -3.34
N ASP A 27 -3.13 -5.95 -3.85
CA ASP A 27 -3.80 -6.58 -4.98
C ASP A 27 -4.81 -7.62 -4.46
N PHE A 28 -6.08 -7.40 -4.80
CA PHE A 28 -7.21 -8.25 -4.44
C PHE A 28 -7.72 -9.07 -5.62
N SER A 29 -6.99 -9.13 -6.74
CA SER A 29 -7.45 -9.79 -7.98
C SER A 29 -7.76 -11.27 -7.79
N ALA A 30 -7.04 -11.96 -6.89
CA ALA A 30 -7.31 -13.37 -6.55
C ALA A 30 -8.68 -13.60 -5.91
N LEU A 31 -9.27 -12.56 -5.33
CA LEU A 31 -10.53 -12.60 -4.58
C LEU A 31 -11.72 -12.07 -5.40
N GLU A 32 -11.47 -11.60 -6.63
CA GLU A 32 -12.49 -11.01 -7.51
C GLU A 32 -13.59 -12.03 -7.85
N GLY A 33 -14.85 -11.59 -7.82
CA GLY A 33 -16.01 -12.45 -8.06
C GLY A 33 -16.49 -13.26 -6.85
N GLY A 34 -15.74 -13.28 -5.74
CA GLY A 34 -16.17 -13.92 -4.50
C GLY A 34 -17.36 -13.22 -3.83
N LYS A 35 -18.22 -13.98 -3.15
CA LYS A 35 -19.44 -13.50 -2.46
C LYS A 35 -19.19 -12.32 -1.51
N HIS A 36 -18.01 -12.28 -0.88
CA HIS A 36 -17.65 -11.26 0.12
C HIS A 36 -16.71 -10.17 -0.42
N TYR A 37 -16.45 -10.14 -1.74
CA TYR A 37 -15.45 -9.25 -2.33
C TYR A 37 -15.71 -7.77 -2.02
N GLY A 38 -16.93 -7.29 -2.26
CA GLY A 38 -17.30 -5.90 -1.99
C GLY A 38 -17.13 -5.50 -0.52
N TYR A 39 -17.61 -6.34 0.41
CA TYR A 39 -17.44 -6.12 1.85
C TYR A 39 -15.97 -6.06 2.24
N MET A 40 -15.15 -6.96 1.71
CA MET A 40 -13.72 -7.02 2.01
C MET A 40 -12.97 -5.79 1.49
N LEU A 41 -13.33 -5.25 0.32
CA LEU A 41 -12.73 -4.01 -0.20
C LEU A 41 -13.03 -2.82 0.71
N GLU A 42 -14.28 -2.64 1.12
CA GLU A 42 -14.66 -1.57 2.05
C GLU A 42 -14.03 -1.76 3.43
N LYS A 43 -14.01 -3.00 3.94
CA LYS A 43 -13.38 -3.29 5.23
C LYS A 43 -11.88 -3.04 5.20
N THR A 44 -11.21 -3.40 4.12
CA THR A 44 -9.79 -3.10 3.94
C THR A 44 -9.54 -1.60 3.94
N LYS A 45 -10.39 -0.82 3.25
CA LYS A 45 -10.29 0.64 3.25
C LYS A 45 -10.39 1.22 4.66
N GLU A 46 -11.36 0.78 5.48
CA GLU A 46 -11.49 1.19 6.88
C GLU A 46 -10.25 0.85 7.70
N ILE A 47 -9.75 -0.39 7.56
CA ILE A 47 -8.55 -0.86 8.24
C ILE A 47 -7.35 0.04 7.90
N LEU A 48 -7.18 0.37 6.62
CA LEU A 48 -6.07 1.19 6.17
C LEU A 48 -6.17 2.61 6.72
N ILE A 49 -7.34 3.24 6.64
CA ILE A 49 -7.59 4.55 7.27
C ILE A 49 -7.21 4.53 8.75
N SER A 50 -7.51 3.44 9.48
CA SER A 50 -7.19 3.34 10.91
C SER A 50 -5.69 3.17 11.23
N CYS A 51 -4.87 2.78 10.24
CA CYS A 51 -3.47 2.44 10.45
C CYS A 51 -2.47 3.32 9.68
N THR A 52 -2.96 4.23 8.83
CA THR A 52 -2.20 5.28 8.14
C THR A 52 -2.31 6.62 8.87
N ARG A 53 -1.39 7.55 8.60
CA ARG A 53 -1.43 8.94 9.10
C ARG A 53 -2.37 9.78 8.25
N GLU A 54 -2.78 10.93 8.75
CA GLU A 54 -3.59 11.91 7.99
C GLU A 54 -2.89 12.37 6.70
N THR A 55 -1.56 12.46 6.70
CA THR A 55 -0.74 12.85 5.55
C THR A 55 -0.53 11.73 4.53
N ASP A 56 -0.81 10.48 4.90
CA ASP A 56 -0.68 9.33 4.00
C ASP A 56 -1.91 9.29 3.06
N LEU A 57 -1.68 9.00 1.78
CA LEU A 57 -2.75 9.03 0.78
C LEU A 57 -3.23 7.62 0.46
N LEU A 58 -4.54 7.39 0.57
CA LEU A 58 -5.18 6.12 0.25
C LEU A 58 -6.07 6.25 -0.98
N GLY A 59 -6.06 5.27 -1.88
CA GLY A 59 -7.02 5.24 -2.98
C GLY A 59 -6.85 4.07 -3.94
N TRP A 60 -7.73 4.00 -4.94
CA TRP A 60 -7.65 2.98 -5.99
C TRP A 60 -6.51 3.28 -6.96
N TYR A 61 -5.52 2.39 -7.00
CA TYR A 61 -4.54 2.32 -8.07
C TYR A 61 -5.19 1.71 -9.32
N GLU A 62 -5.85 0.56 -9.17
CA GLU A 62 -6.75 0.01 -10.17
C GLU A 62 -8.13 -0.19 -9.53
N ASN A 63 -9.17 0.33 -10.19
CA ASN A 63 -10.50 0.40 -9.58
C ASN A 63 -11.01 -0.98 -9.16
N ARG A 64 -11.38 -1.09 -7.88
CA ARG A 64 -11.85 -2.33 -7.24
C ARG A 64 -10.91 -3.53 -7.34
N LYS A 65 -9.64 -3.37 -7.72
CA LYS A 65 -8.67 -4.47 -7.88
C LYS A 65 -7.39 -4.24 -7.10
N ILE A 66 -6.83 -3.03 -7.18
CA ILE A 66 -5.56 -2.69 -6.52
C ILE A 66 -5.75 -1.40 -5.72
N MET A 67 -5.63 -1.50 -4.40
CA MET A 67 -5.61 -0.35 -3.51
C MET A 67 -4.17 0.10 -3.28
N GLY A 68 -3.92 1.40 -3.38
CA GLY A 68 -2.62 2.00 -3.16
C GLY A 68 -2.60 2.87 -1.91
N ILE A 69 -1.47 2.83 -1.21
CA ILE A 69 -1.16 3.67 -0.05
C ILE A 69 0.15 4.41 -0.35
N ILE A 70 0.15 5.73 -0.27
CA ILE A 70 1.35 6.57 -0.41
C ILE A 70 1.73 7.07 0.98
N PHE A 71 2.83 6.54 1.53
CA PHE A 71 3.42 7.02 2.77
C PHE A 71 4.33 8.20 2.45
N THR A 72 3.84 9.40 2.77
CA THR A 72 4.53 10.66 2.47
C THR A 72 5.50 11.02 3.59
N GLU A 73 6.44 11.92 3.30
CA GLU A 73 7.33 12.55 4.31
C GLU A 73 8.14 11.56 5.17
N MET A 74 8.50 10.40 4.60
CA MET A 74 9.35 9.45 5.30
C MET A 74 10.78 10.00 5.46
N VAL A 75 11.28 10.03 6.70
CA VAL A 75 12.67 10.48 6.99
C VAL A 75 13.68 9.60 6.27
N LYS A 76 13.41 8.29 6.20
CA LYS A 76 14.19 7.30 5.48
C LYS A 76 13.27 6.15 5.08
N VAL A 77 13.40 5.68 3.85
CA VAL A 77 12.76 4.45 3.36
C VAL A 77 13.85 3.40 3.20
N ASP A 78 13.99 2.52 4.19
CA ASP A 78 14.89 1.37 4.16
C ASP A 78 14.15 0.05 4.41
N LYS A 79 14.84 -1.08 4.23
CA LYS A 79 14.27 -2.42 4.38
C LYS A 79 13.51 -2.59 5.70
N LYS A 80 14.06 -2.09 6.83
CA LYS A 80 13.43 -2.19 8.15
C LYS A 80 12.13 -1.39 8.23
N SER A 81 12.11 -0.19 7.65
CA SER A 81 10.88 0.63 7.58
C SER A 81 9.79 -0.05 6.74
N ILE A 82 10.17 -0.64 5.60
CA ILE A 82 9.26 -1.37 4.71
C ILE A 82 8.69 -2.59 5.42
N GLU A 83 9.54 -3.43 6.03
CA GLU A 83 9.11 -4.60 6.80
C GLU A 83 8.18 -4.23 7.96
N THR A 84 8.45 -3.11 8.65
CA THR A 84 7.63 -2.63 9.75
C THR A 84 6.24 -2.20 9.26
N ILE A 85 6.17 -1.44 8.16
CA ILE A 85 4.91 -1.01 7.55
C ILE A 85 4.13 -2.22 7.03
N SER A 86 4.77 -3.10 6.27
CA SER A 86 4.13 -4.29 5.72
C SER A 86 3.57 -5.21 6.80
N ARG A 87 4.34 -5.46 7.87
CA ARG A 87 3.88 -6.25 9.03
C ARG A 87 2.72 -5.59 9.77
N LYS A 88 2.73 -4.25 9.90
CA LYS A 88 1.62 -3.52 10.54
C LYS A 88 0.34 -3.67 9.73
N ILE A 89 0.40 -3.48 8.41
CA ILE A 89 -0.76 -3.64 7.52
C ILE A 89 -1.25 -5.07 7.57
N TYR A 90 -0.36 -6.05 7.39
CA TYR A 90 -0.74 -7.46 7.43
C TYR A 90 -1.41 -7.84 8.74
N LYS A 91 -0.82 -7.49 9.88
CA LYS A 91 -1.41 -7.77 11.20
C LYS A 91 -2.85 -7.24 11.28
N LYS A 92 -3.09 -6.03 10.79
CA LYS A 92 -4.44 -5.44 10.80
C LYS A 92 -5.40 -6.17 9.86
N LEU A 93 -4.93 -6.65 8.71
CA LEU A 93 -5.73 -7.48 7.81
C LEU A 93 -6.05 -8.84 8.45
N SER A 94 -5.07 -9.52 9.06
CA SER A 94 -5.26 -10.81 9.74
C SER A 94 -6.13 -10.71 11.00
N ASP A 95 -6.14 -9.56 11.67
CA ASP A 95 -7.01 -9.31 12.83
C ASP A 95 -8.50 -9.15 12.40
N ASN A 96 -8.79 -8.92 11.11
CA ASN A 96 -10.14 -8.64 10.59
C ASN A 96 -10.64 -9.64 9.54
N PHE A 97 -9.74 -10.41 8.92
CA PHE A 97 -10.05 -11.42 7.91
C PHE A 97 -9.53 -12.78 8.34
N THR A 98 -10.11 -13.85 7.80
CA THR A 98 -9.54 -15.19 7.97
C THR A 98 -8.15 -15.25 7.34
N THR A 99 -7.29 -16.12 7.86
CA THR A 99 -5.93 -16.33 7.31
C THR A 99 -5.96 -16.63 5.82
N GLU A 100 -6.93 -17.42 5.36
CA GLU A 100 -7.09 -17.76 3.94
C GLU A 100 -7.37 -16.54 3.05
N LEU A 101 -8.22 -15.61 3.51
CA LEU A 101 -8.51 -14.38 2.77
C LEU A 101 -7.33 -13.41 2.82
N ALA A 102 -6.70 -13.26 3.98
CA ALA A 102 -5.54 -12.38 4.15
C ALA A 102 -4.37 -12.81 3.25
N ASN A 103 -4.13 -14.13 3.12
CA ASN A 103 -3.04 -14.69 2.32
C ASN A 103 -3.26 -14.54 0.80
N GLN A 104 -4.49 -14.28 0.36
CA GLN A 104 -4.81 -14.00 -1.04
C GLN A 104 -4.58 -12.54 -1.43
N ILE A 105 -4.34 -11.65 -0.46
CA ILE A 105 -4.02 -10.24 -0.72
C ILE A 105 -2.51 -10.12 -0.93
N VAL A 106 -2.09 -9.76 -2.16
CA VAL A 106 -0.67 -9.58 -2.47
C VAL A 106 -0.25 -8.14 -2.16
N MET A 107 0.79 -7.99 -1.35
CA MET A 107 1.35 -6.68 -0.97
C MET A 107 2.65 -6.40 -1.73
N SER A 108 2.71 -5.25 -2.40
CA SER A 108 3.88 -4.81 -3.17
C SER A 108 4.32 -3.40 -2.76
N PRO A 109 5.32 -3.27 -1.88
CA PRO A 109 6.00 -2.00 -1.63
C PRO A 109 6.91 -1.55 -2.79
N HIS A 110 6.89 -0.25 -3.07
CA HIS A 110 7.66 0.44 -4.10
C HIS A 110 8.26 1.71 -3.52
N VAL A 111 9.60 1.76 -3.48
CA VAL A 111 10.32 2.95 -3.03
C VAL A 111 10.52 3.89 -4.21
N PHE A 112 10.32 5.18 -3.99
CA PHE A 112 10.60 6.23 -4.95
C PHE A 112 11.53 7.26 -4.33
N GLY A 113 12.58 7.66 -5.07
CA GLY A 113 13.61 8.58 -4.61
C GLY A 113 14.67 7.90 -3.74
N GLY A 114 15.84 8.52 -3.68
CA GLY A 114 17.05 7.93 -3.09
C GLY A 114 18.14 7.74 -4.15
N LEU A 115 19.29 7.19 -3.77
CA LEU A 115 20.41 6.90 -4.70
C LEU A 115 20.18 5.64 -5.55
N GLU A 116 19.13 4.86 -5.25
CA GLU A 116 18.79 3.60 -5.90
C GLU A 116 17.29 3.60 -6.25
N ASP A 117 16.93 4.29 -7.32
CA ASP A 117 15.60 4.15 -7.91
C ASP A 117 15.53 2.78 -8.64
N ASN A 118 14.43 2.05 -8.41
CA ASN A 118 13.92 0.90 -9.20
C ASN A 118 14.07 -0.54 -8.64
N GLU A 119 13.65 -0.82 -7.41
CA GLU A 119 13.26 -2.19 -7.05
C GLU A 119 11.81 -2.29 -6.58
N LYS A 120 11.02 -3.08 -7.32
CA LYS A 120 9.75 -3.62 -6.81
C LYS A 120 10.11 -4.66 -5.77
N LEU A 121 9.86 -4.39 -4.50
CA LEU A 121 10.01 -5.39 -3.46
C LEU A 121 8.68 -6.14 -3.35
N LEU A 122 8.62 -7.36 -3.86
CA LEU A 122 7.49 -8.23 -3.61
C LEU A 122 7.62 -8.80 -2.20
N VAL A 123 6.77 -8.33 -1.29
CA VAL A 123 6.68 -8.91 0.04
C VAL A 123 5.47 -9.83 0.03
N LYS A 124 5.73 -11.14 -0.04
CA LYS A 124 4.67 -12.10 0.28
C LYS A 124 4.28 -11.87 1.72
N VAL A 125 3.03 -11.47 1.87
CA VAL A 125 2.35 -11.43 3.13
C VAL A 125 2.41 -12.84 3.73
N PRO A 126 2.92 -13.03 4.96
CA PRO A 126 3.01 -14.34 5.59
C PRO A 126 1.68 -15.08 5.68
#